data_AF-E0E1H8-F1
#
_entry.id   AF-E0E1H8-F1
#
_cell.length_a   1.000
_cell.length_b   1.000
_cell.length_c   1.000
_cell.angle_alpha   90.00
_cell.angle_beta   90.00
_cell.angle_gamma   90.00
#
_symmetry.space_group_name_H-M   'P 1'
#
loop_
_entity.id
_entity.type
_entity.pdbx_description
1 polymer ?
#
loop_
_entity_poly.entity_id
_entity_poly.type
_entity_poly.pdbx_seq_one_letter_code
_entity_poly.pdbx_strand_id
1 'polypeptide(L)'
;MENIYKKYRKLAGLTQEKATEHLNISIDTIKRYENGTYIPPNDIARRMCLLYGDMKLAYEHLENSQVGAMVLPPLKDKDLCCSTLGFLNSLQNLDKKKDELISIASDGIISDHELKSWEDAEKLISNLIKNSFELLYRRGK
;
A
#
# COMPACT_ATOMS: atom_id res chain seq x y z
N MET A 1 -8.18 0.45 -17.93
CA MET A 1 -8.07 0.69 -16.48
C MET A 1 -7.63 2.14 -16.28
N GLU A 2 -8.21 2.88 -15.33
CA GLU A 2 -7.82 4.27 -15.08
C GLU A 2 -6.51 4.33 -14.29
N ASN A 3 -5.57 5.19 -14.70
CA ASN A 3 -4.30 5.41 -14.01
C ASN A 3 -4.51 6.02 -12.61
N ILE A 4 -3.65 5.66 -11.65
CA ILE A 4 -3.77 6.05 -10.24
C ILE A 4 -3.80 7.57 -10.05
N TYR A 5 -2.93 8.35 -10.70
CA TYR A 5 -2.89 9.81 -10.50
C TYR A 5 -4.18 10.49 -10.97
N LYS A 6 -4.72 10.00 -12.09
CA LYS A 6 -6.00 10.47 -12.65
C LYS A 6 -7.17 10.13 -11.74
N LYS A 7 -7.20 8.90 -11.23
CA LYS A 7 -8.21 8.40 -10.30
C LYS A 7 -8.26 9.29 -9.05
N TYR A 8 -7.12 9.50 -8.38
CA TYR A 8 -7.08 10.29 -7.14
C TYR A 8 -7.34 11.77 -7.35
N ARG A 9 -6.87 12.39 -8.45
CA ARG A 9 -7.23 13.78 -8.76
C ARG A 9 -8.74 13.97 -8.90
N LYS A 10 -9.41 13.05 -9.61
CA LYS A 10 -10.86 13.09 -9.79
C LYS A 10 -11.60 12.90 -8.47
N LEU A 11 -11.13 11.98 -7.62
CA LEU A 11 -11.70 11.78 -6.28
C LEU A 11 -11.56 13.03 -5.41
N ALA A 12 -10.48 13.78 -5.55
CA ALA A 12 -10.29 15.09 -4.92
C ALA A 12 -11.15 16.21 -5.54
N GLY A 13 -11.93 15.93 -6.59
CA GLY A 13 -12.78 16.93 -7.27
C GLY A 13 -11.99 17.99 -8.06
N LEU A 14 -10.72 17.73 -8.36
CA LEU A 14 -9.85 18.69 -9.04
C LEU A 14 -9.86 18.48 -10.56
N THR A 15 -9.86 19.57 -11.32
CA THR A 15 -9.58 19.53 -12.76
C THR A 15 -8.07 19.43 -13.00
N GLN A 16 -7.65 19.13 -14.24
CA GLN A 16 -6.21 19.10 -14.55
C GLN A 16 -5.59 20.49 -14.40
N GLU A 17 -6.32 21.55 -14.77
CA GLU A 17 -5.89 22.95 -14.70
C GLU A 17 -5.63 23.36 -13.24
N LYS A 18 -6.56 23.05 -12.33
CA LYS A 18 -6.36 23.30 -10.89
C LYS A 18 -5.16 22.52 -10.35
N ALA A 19 -4.99 21.27 -10.77
CA ALA A 19 -3.84 20.48 -10.36
C ALA A 19 -2.52 21.07 -10.88
N THR A 20 -2.47 21.56 -12.13
CA THR A 20 -1.27 22.21 -12.68
C THR A 20 -0.88 23.47 -11.92
N GLU A 21 -1.87 24.29 -11.53
CA GLU A 21 -1.65 25.52 -10.77
C GLU A 21 -1.00 25.22 -9.41
N HIS A 22 -1.54 24.27 -8.65
CA HIS A 22 -0.99 23.88 -7.35
C HIS A 22 0.35 23.14 -7.44
N LEU A 23 0.51 22.29 -8.47
CA LEU A 23 1.73 21.50 -8.66
C LEU A 23 2.83 22.28 -9.39
N ASN A 24 2.54 23.47 -9.92
CA ASN A 24 3.47 24.28 -10.71
C ASN A 24 4.17 23.46 -11.81
N ILE A 25 3.37 22.70 -12.58
CA ILE A 25 3.83 21.87 -13.72
C ILE A 25 2.91 22.09 -14.91
N SER A 26 3.38 21.77 -16.11
CA SER A 26 2.57 21.96 -17.31
C SER A 26 1.39 20.98 -17.39
N ILE A 27 0.35 21.38 -18.13
CA ILE A 27 -0.81 20.53 -18.41
C ILE A 27 -0.44 19.24 -19.15
N ASP A 28 0.54 19.33 -20.06
CA ASP A 28 1.02 18.18 -20.82
C ASP A 28 1.80 17.21 -19.93
N THR A 29 2.53 17.71 -18.93
CA THR A 29 3.19 16.90 -17.91
C THR A 29 2.15 16.10 -17.10
N ILE A 30 1.07 16.74 -16.63
CA ILE A 30 -0.02 16.04 -15.93
C ILE A 30 -0.65 14.98 -16.84
N LYS A 31 -0.92 15.28 -18.11
CA LYS A 31 -1.50 14.32 -19.06
C LYS A 31 -0.60 13.08 -19.22
N ARG A 32 0.72 13.26 -19.29
CA ARG A 32 1.70 12.16 -19.38
C ARG A 32 1.73 11.28 -18.13
N TYR A 33 1.52 11.88 -16.96
CA TYR A 33 1.39 11.12 -15.72
C TYR A 33 0.08 10.32 -15.69
N GLU A 34 -1.02 10.97 -16.05
CA GLU A 34 -2.38 10.42 -15.99
C GLU A 34 -2.71 9.40 -17.09
N ASN A 35 -1.96 9.39 -18.19
CA ASN A 35 -2.06 8.34 -19.21
C ASN A 35 -1.04 7.20 -18.99
N GLY A 36 -0.17 7.32 -17.97
CA GLY A 36 0.85 6.32 -17.64
C GLY A 36 2.06 6.30 -18.56
N THR A 37 2.24 7.28 -19.45
CA THR A 37 3.43 7.37 -20.33
C THR A 37 4.69 7.78 -19.58
N TYR A 38 4.54 8.44 -18.43
CA TYR A 38 5.65 8.80 -17.55
C TYR A 38 5.22 8.67 -16.08
N ILE A 39 6.10 8.13 -15.24
CA ILE A 39 5.86 8.02 -13.79
C ILE A 39 6.37 9.30 -13.13
N PRO A 40 5.54 10.05 -12.38
CA PRO A 40 5.98 11.22 -11.64
C PRO A 40 7.20 10.91 -10.76
N PRO A 41 8.20 11.80 -10.68
CA PRO A 41 9.26 11.67 -9.69
C PRO A 41 8.70 11.71 -8.26
N ASN A 42 9.43 11.15 -7.29
CA ASN A 42 8.95 11.01 -5.90
C ASN A 42 8.53 12.36 -5.26
N ASP A 43 9.22 13.46 -5.56
CA ASP A 43 8.88 14.78 -5.02
C ASP A 43 7.55 15.30 -5.58
N ILE A 44 7.28 15.06 -6.87
CA ILE A 44 6.01 15.40 -7.52
C ILE A 44 4.91 14.48 -7.03
N ALA A 45 5.16 13.17 -6.94
CA ALA A 45 4.20 12.20 -6.40
C ALA A 45 3.80 12.56 -4.96
N ARG A 46 4.77 12.95 -4.11
CA ARG A 46 4.50 13.45 -2.75
C ARG A 46 3.58 14.66 -2.77
N ARG A 47 3.84 15.65 -3.63
CA ARG A 47 2.99 16.85 -3.76
C ARG A 47 1.59 16.51 -4.27
N MET A 48 1.47 15.55 -5.19
CA MET A 48 0.17 15.03 -5.64
C MET A 48 -0.61 14.37 -4.50
N CYS A 49 0.04 13.55 -3.66
CA CYS A 49 -0.61 12.92 -2.52
C CYS A 49 -1.16 13.95 -1.53
N LEU A 50 -0.37 14.99 -1.23
CA LEU A 50 -0.80 16.10 -0.36
C LEU A 50 -1.96 16.89 -0.97
N LEU A 51 -1.89 17.19 -2.27
CA LEU A 51 -2.93 17.94 -2.97
C LEU A 51 -4.24 17.16 -3.09
N TYR A 52 -4.17 15.86 -3.37
CA TYR A 52 -5.35 15.02 -3.57
C TYR A 52 -5.94 14.50 -2.26
N GLY A 53 -5.19 14.61 -1.16
CA GLY A 53 -5.68 14.29 0.18
C GLY A 53 -5.83 12.78 0.46
N ASP A 54 -5.17 11.92 -0.31
CA ASP A 54 -5.29 10.47 -0.17
C ASP A 54 -3.91 9.80 -0.19
N MET A 55 -3.46 9.32 0.98
CA MET A 55 -2.16 8.66 1.15
C MET A 55 -2.08 7.28 0.49
N LYS A 56 -3.22 6.70 0.08
CA LYS A 56 -3.20 5.48 -0.73
C LYS A 56 -2.50 5.70 -2.07
N LEU A 57 -2.54 6.93 -2.62
CA LEU A 57 -1.76 7.26 -3.80
C LEU A 57 -0.25 7.09 -3.57
N ALA A 58 0.26 7.42 -2.37
CA ALA A 58 1.67 7.25 -2.06
C ALA A 58 2.05 5.77 -2.03
N TYR A 59 1.18 4.92 -1.46
CA TYR A 59 1.35 3.48 -1.47
C TYR A 59 1.39 2.94 -2.90
N GLU A 60 0.35 3.23 -3.69
CA GLU A 60 0.25 2.75 -5.07
C GLU A 60 1.39 3.29 -5.95
N HIS A 61 1.89 4.50 -5.68
CA HIS A 61 3.06 5.06 -6.38
C HIS A 61 4.32 4.22 -6.11
N LEU A 62 4.60 3.90 -4.84
CA LEU A 62 5.76 3.11 -4.45
C LEU A 62 5.63 1.65 -4.89
N GLU A 63 4.45 1.05 -4.76
CA GLU A 63 4.15 -0.32 -5.20
C GLU A 63 4.45 -0.50 -6.70
N ASN A 64 4.19 0.52 -7.51
CA ASN A 64 4.48 0.50 -8.95
C ASN A 64 5.97 0.72 -9.30
N SER A 65 6.84 0.96 -8.31
CA SER A 65 8.30 1.01 -8.53
C SER A 65 8.91 -0.39 -8.54
N GLN A 66 10.06 -0.56 -9.22
CA GLN A 66 10.75 -1.86 -9.32
C GLN A 66 11.06 -2.47 -7.96
N VAL A 67 11.57 -1.66 -7.02
CA VAL A 67 11.95 -2.12 -5.68
C VAL A 67 10.72 -2.24 -4.77
N GLY A 68 9.76 -1.31 -4.90
CA GLY A 68 8.55 -1.33 -4.09
C GLY A 68 7.68 -2.56 -4.37
N ALA A 69 7.58 -3.01 -5.61
CA ALA A 69 6.86 -4.24 -5.97
C ALA A 69 7.43 -5.52 -5.32
N MET A 70 8.70 -5.50 -4.88
CA MET A 70 9.32 -6.64 -4.20
C MET A 70 8.95 -6.71 -2.71
N VAL A 71 8.57 -5.59 -2.08
CA VAL A 71 8.41 -5.49 -0.62
C VAL A 71 7.00 -5.08 -0.19
N LEU A 72 6.26 -4.37 -1.04
CA LEU A 72 4.90 -3.91 -0.75
C LEU A 72 3.87 -4.94 -1.23
N PRO A 73 2.99 -5.46 -0.36
CA PRO A 73 1.96 -6.40 -0.78
C PRO A 73 0.90 -5.71 -1.65
N PRO A 74 0.36 -6.40 -2.67
CA PRO A 74 -0.71 -5.82 -3.47
C PRO A 74 -2.00 -5.71 -2.67
N LEU A 75 -2.56 -4.50 -2.63
CA LEU A 75 -3.76 -4.18 -1.84
C LEU A 75 -5.04 -4.33 -2.66
N LYS A 76 -6.12 -4.76 -2.00
CA LYS A 76 -7.48 -4.76 -2.56
C LYS A 76 -8.29 -3.59 -1.98
N ASP A 77 -9.11 -2.97 -2.81
CA ASP A 77 -10.16 -2.06 -2.35
C ASP A 77 -11.21 -2.88 -1.59
N LYS A 78 -11.28 -2.72 -0.26
CA LYS A 78 -12.25 -3.38 0.64
C LYS A 78 -13.09 -2.33 1.36
N ASP A 79 -14.35 -2.65 1.66
CA ASP A 79 -15.19 -1.83 2.54
C ASP A 79 -14.74 -1.93 4.01
N LEU A 80 -15.32 -1.10 4.88
CA LEU A 80 -15.00 -1.05 6.31
C LEU A 80 -15.19 -2.42 7.00
N CYS A 81 -16.26 -3.14 6.71
CA CYS A 81 -16.57 -4.41 7.35
C CYS A 81 -15.54 -5.47 6.93
N CYS A 82 -15.35 -5.64 5.61
CA CYS A 82 -14.43 -6.61 5.03
C CYS A 82 -12.97 -6.35 5.44
N SER A 83 -12.54 -5.09 5.45
CA SER A 83 -11.17 -4.73 5.87
C SER A 83 -10.96 -4.93 7.37
N THR A 84 -11.93 -4.55 8.21
CA THR A 84 -11.84 -4.71 9.67
C THR A 84 -11.81 -6.19 10.05
N LEU A 85 -12.73 -7.00 9.51
CA LEU A 85 -12.76 -8.43 9.79
C LEU A 85 -11.52 -9.14 9.24
N GLY A 86 -11.03 -8.75 8.07
CA GLY A 86 -9.79 -9.27 7.49
C GLY A 86 -8.58 -9.03 8.39
N PHE A 87 -8.43 -7.79 8.89
CA PHE A 87 -7.38 -7.43 9.85
C PHE A 87 -7.49 -8.23 11.15
N LEU A 88 -8.67 -8.28 11.78
CA LEU A 88 -8.88 -9.00 13.04
C LEU A 88 -8.61 -10.50 12.91
N ASN A 89 -9.04 -11.12 11.80
CA ASN A 89 -8.75 -12.54 11.53
C ASN A 89 -7.25 -12.79 11.35
N SER A 90 -6.52 -11.92 10.63
CA SER A 90 -5.06 -12.04 10.52
C SER A 90 -4.36 -11.88 11.86
N LEU A 91 -4.80 -10.92 12.67
CA LEU A 91 -4.25 -10.70 14.02
C LEU A 91 -4.46 -11.94 14.89
N GLN A 92 -5.66 -12.51 14.89
CA GLN A 92 -5.98 -13.72 15.64
C GLN A 92 -5.15 -14.93 15.17
N ASN A 93 -4.90 -15.07 13.88
CA ASN A 93 -4.09 -16.18 13.36
C ASN A 93 -2.61 -16.03 13.72
N LEU A 94 -2.08 -14.81 13.77
CA LEU A 94 -0.73 -14.56 14.25
C LEU A 94 -0.62 -14.81 15.77
N ASP A 95 -1.62 -14.39 16.55
CA ASP A 95 -1.65 -14.60 18.00
C ASP A 95 -1.61 -16.08 18.38
N LYS A 96 -2.30 -16.95 17.62
CA LYS A 96 -2.23 -18.42 17.76
C LYS A 96 -0.82 -19.01 17.56
N LYS A 97 0.07 -18.28 16.86
CA LYS A 97 1.46 -18.69 16.56
C LYS A 97 2.47 -17.95 17.44
N LYS A 98 2.04 -17.10 18.36
CA LYS A 98 2.91 -16.26 19.18
C LYS A 98 3.91 -17.07 20.01
N ASP A 99 3.45 -18.12 20.67
CA ASP A 99 4.32 -18.90 21.56
C ASP A 99 5.38 -19.71 20.77
N GLU A 100 5.01 -20.20 19.58
CA GLU A 100 5.95 -20.85 18.66
C GLU A 100 7.00 -19.87 18.13
N LEU A 101 6.60 -18.65 17.77
CA LEU A 101 7.51 -17.57 17.38
C LEU A 101 8.51 -17.22 18.49
N ILE A 102 8.04 -17.16 19.74
CA ILE A 102 8.90 -16.92 20.90
C ILE A 102 9.92 -18.06 21.05
N SER A 103 9.48 -19.30 20.86
CA SER A 103 10.36 -20.48 20.94
C SER A 103 11.45 -20.43 19.87
N ILE A 104 11.08 -20.22 18.60
CA ILE A 104 12.03 -20.19 17.46
C ILE A 104 13.04 -19.04 17.62
N ALA A 105 12.59 -17.88 18.11
CA ALA A 105 13.47 -16.72 18.24
C ALA A 105 14.37 -16.75 19.49
N SER A 106 14.17 -17.71 20.40
CA SER A 106 14.75 -17.68 21.75
C SER A 106 16.27 -17.81 21.79
N ASP A 107 16.86 -18.55 20.86
CA ASP A 107 18.31 -18.73 20.72
C ASP A 107 18.92 -17.83 19.64
N GLY A 108 18.07 -17.08 18.91
CA GLY A 108 18.45 -16.18 17.83
C GLY A 108 18.84 -16.86 16.52
N ILE A 109 18.64 -18.18 16.37
CA ILE A 109 19.04 -18.96 15.19
C ILE A 109 17.87 -19.79 14.70
N ILE A 110 17.37 -19.50 13.50
CA ILE A 110 16.38 -20.37 12.85
C ILE A 110 17.11 -21.60 12.33
N SER A 111 16.88 -22.74 12.97
CA SER A 111 17.45 -24.02 12.55
C SER A 111 16.68 -24.65 11.38
N ASP A 112 17.27 -25.67 10.74
CA ASP A 112 16.64 -26.38 9.61
C ASP A 112 15.27 -26.99 9.96
N HIS A 113 15.07 -27.40 11.21
CA HIS A 113 13.80 -27.99 11.66
C HIS A 113 12.74 -26.92 11.99
N GLU A 114 13.16 -25.68 12.23
CA GLU A 114 12.29 -24.53 12.50
C GLU A 114 11.98 -23.72 11.25
N LEU A 115 12.80 -23.84 10.20
CA LEU A 115 12.67 -23.09 8.94
C LEU A 115 11.23 -23.13 8.41
N LYS A 116 10.60 -24.30 8.44
CA LYS A 116 9.23 -24.44 7.94
C LYS A 116 8.21 -23.65 8.77
N SER A 117 8.31 -23.74 10.09
CA SER A 117 7.46 -22.98 11.01
C SER A 117 7.70 -21.49 10.89
N TRP A 118 8.95 -21.08 10.68
CA TRP A 118 9.33 -19.69 10.45
C TRP A 118 8.73 -19.14 9.16
N GLU A 119 8.88 -19.83 8.03
CA GLU A 119 8.26 -19.44 6.74
C GLU A 119 6.74 -19.26 6.85
N ASP A 120 6.07 -20.12 7.62
CA ASP A 120 4.62 -20.02 7.81
C ASP A 120 4.27 -18.83 8.71
N ALA A 121 5.11 -18.49 9.68
CA ALA A 121 4.96 -17.27 10.46
C ALA A 121 5.21 -16.01 9.63
N GLU A 122 6.21 -15.99 8.74
CA GLU A 122 6.46 -14.89 7.80
C GLU A 122 5.24 -14.62 6.91
N LYS A 123 4.56 -15.67 6.43
CA LYS A 123 3.31 -15.52 5.67
C LYS A 123 2.19 -14.90 6.51
N LEU A 124 2.07 -15.28 7.79
CA LEU A 124 1.08 -14.70 8.69
C LEU A 124 1.37 -13.22 8.96
N ILE A 125 2.64 -12.86 9.20
CA ILE A 125 3.10 -11.48 9.38
C ILE A 125 2.82 -10.66 8.13
N SER A 126 3.22 -11.15 6.95
CA SER A 126 2.99 -10.48 5.67
C SER A 126 1.49 -10.27 5.41
N ASN A 127 0.66 -11.27 5.71
CA ASN A 127 -0.79 -11.16 5.56
C ASN A 127 -1.40 -10.15 6.56
N LEU A 128 -0.88 -10.06 7.78
CA LEU A 128 -1.29 -9.04 8.75
C LEU A 128 -0.91 -7.64 8.27
N ILE A 129 0.32 -7.43 7.77
CA ILE A 129 0.76 -6.15 7.21
C ILE A 129 -0.14 -5.73 6.05
N LYS A 130 -0.42 -6.65 5.12
CA LYS A 130 -1.32 -6.41 4.00
C LYS A 130 -2.71 -5.97 4.47
N ASN A 131 -3.36 -6.76 5.36
CA ASN A 131 -4.70 -6.42 5.84
C ASN A 131 -4.71 -5.13 6.67
N SER A 132 -3.60 -4.78 7.32
CA SER A 132 -3.43 -3.50 8.00
C SER A 132 -3.46 -2.33 7.01
N PHE A 133 -2.70 -2.41 5.91
CA PHE A 133 -2.75 -1.39 4.85
C PHE A 133 -4.12 -1.32 4.16
N GLU A 134 -4.75 -2.46 3.89
CA GLU A 134 -6.10 -2.47 3.30
C GLU A 134 -7.15 -1.83 4.23
N LEU A 135 -6.99 -1.96 5.55
CA LEU A 135 -7.82 -1.28 6.54
C LEU A 135 -7.49 0.21 6.64
N LEU A 136 -6.22 0.59 6.76
CA LEU A 136 -5.80 1.99 6.90
C LEU A 136 -6.13 2.82 5.66
N TYR A 137 -5.92 2.24 4.47
CA TYR A 137 -6.21 2.87 3.17
C TYR A 137 -7.51 2.36 2.57
N ARG A 138 -8.44 1.89 3.40
CA ARG A 138 -9.82 1.65 2.96
C ARG A 138 -10.42 2.97 2.49
N ARG A 139 -11.32 2.91 1.52
CA ARG A 139 -12.12 4.08 1.19
C ARG A 139 -13.23 4.24 2.21
N GLY A 140 -13.21 5.35 2.95
CA GLY A 140 -14.36 5.81 3.71
C GLY A 140 -15.44 6.31 2.74
N LYS A 141 -16.69 5.93 3.00
CA LYS A 141 -17.80 6.85 2.72
C LYS A 141 -17.82 7.90 3.82
#